data_AF-A0A520R838-F1
#
_entry.id   AF-A0A520R838-F1
#
_cell.length_a   1.000
_cell.length_b   1.000
_cell.length_c   1.000
_cell.angle_alpha   90.00
_cell.angle_beta   90.00
_cell.angle_gamma   90.00
#
_symmetry.space_group_name_H-M   'P 1'
#
loop_
_entity.id
_entity.type
_entity.pdbx_description
1 polymer ?
#
loop_
_entity_poly.entity_id
_entity_poly.type
_entity_poly.pdbx_seq_one_letter_code
_entity_poly.pdbx_strand_id
1 'polypeptide(L)'
;MDRCPRSTSTPAGAEMFRPAADPQGMPSVSPTSLAIAKATLLDSGGWISTQRVVSPSLLVAGSAACGGAVAAEDHLELVPERWFFASNPDRTLMRAVLGGTFYVDPAGWSHDLAARLLDAFVSRVGELPYFTTSRASRWMVADEHTRVADLMRGADFALTAVTPDLLELQVADDPDAPATGFRCLEPGRSDIPGFVQITLPLDADAAVLLDLARVIVAEAPVVGGSAGYTFRWAPMVGGNAFDEMYRVTRRFLGFDLQVPELWAPLARRHATTSWLTAVSHHHPDRVGCLEGLEREAEVHLEPNRSCVLVRAGERPGLGDVNSMQWPEAMARAAAWMAPLLPKEFPAPPGLFSEEGAADRWARRLFEVDGWR
;
A
#
# COMPACT_ATOMS: atom_id res chain seq x y z
N MET A 1 -18.18 30.04 -50.73
CA MET A 1 -18.86 29.09 -49.83
C MET A 1 -18.45 29.44 -48.41
N ASP A 2 -19.38 30.14 -47.78
CA ASP A 2 -19.68 30.32 -46.35
C ASP A 2 -18.60 30.72 -45.36
N ARG A 3 -18.67 32.03 -45.04
CA ARG A 3 -18.08 32.69 -43.88
C ARG A 3 -18.96 32.46 -42.66
N CYS A 4 -18.37 32.00 -41.57
CA CYS A 4 -19.00 31.92 -40.25
C CYS A 4 -18.77 33.24 -39.49
N PRO A 5 -19.80 33.96 -39.00
CA PRO A 5 -19.60 35.19 -38.25
C PRO A 5 -19.45 34.93 -36.74
N ARG A 6 -18.50 35.62 -36.13
CA ARG A 6 -18.37 35.80 -34.68
C ARG A 6 -19.56 36.61 -34.15
N SER A 7 -20.11 36.22 -33.01
CA SER A 7 -20.91 37.12 -32.18
C SER A 7 -20.41 37.13 -30.74
N THR A 8 -20.01 38.32 -30.33
CA THR A 8 -19.75 38.75 -28.96
C THR A 8 -21.00 39.44 -28.44
N SER A 9 -21.48 39.12 -27.24
CA SER A 9 -22.10 40.12 -26.36
C SER A 9 -22.30 39.58 -24.95
N THR A 10 -21.61 40.23 -24.01
CA THR A 10 -22.01 40.35 -22.60
C THR A 10 -22.91 41.59 -22.49
N PRO A 11 -23.84 41.62 -21.52
CA PRO A 11 -23.99 42.85 -20.77
C PRO A 11 -23.98 42.64 -19.25
N ALA A 12 -23.56 43.71 -18.59
CA ALA A 12 -23.33 43.86 -17.18
C ALA A 12 -24.60 44.22 -16.39
N GLY A 13 -24.53 44.04 -15.06
CA GLY A 13 -25.17 44.94 -14.10
C GLY A 13 -26.05 44.28 -13.03
N ALA A 14 -25.59 44.37 -11.77
CA ALA A 14 -26.34 44.69 -10.53
C ALA A 14 -25.64 44.03 -9.32
N GLU A 15 -24.80 44.79 -8.59
CA GLU A 15 -25.10 45.41 -7.28
C GLU A 15 -25.06 44.41 -6.10
N MET A 16 -24.00 44.44 -5.28
CA MET A 16 -23.85 45.25 -4.06
C MET A 16 -24.56 44.63 -2.84
N PHE A 17 -23.85 43.75 -2.11
CA PHE A 17 -24.12 43.48 -0.70
C PHE A 17 -22.83 43.02 0.02
N ARG A 18 -22.49 43.71 1.10
CA ARG A 18 -21.52 43.36 2.16
C ARG A 18 -22.05 43.99 3.46
N PRO A 19 -21.66 43.55 4.67
CA PRO A 19 -21.30 42.20 5.12
C PRO A 19 -21.91 41.85 6.52
N ALA A 20 -21.50 40.69 7.07
CA ALA A 20 -21.45 40.26 8.48
C ALA A 20 -22.58 39.37 9.01
N ALA A 21 -22.24 38.09 9.24
CA ALA A 21 -22.47 37.35 10.48
C ALA A 21 -21.55 36.11 10.52
N ASP A 22 -21.03 35.82 11.71
CA ASP A 22 -20.08 34.76 12.09
C ASP A 22 -20.32 33.36 11.48
N PRO A 23 -19.25 32.58 11.28
CA PRO A 23 -19.28 31.15 11.51
C PRO A 23 -18.37 30.80 12.70
N GLN A 24 -18.92 30.89 13.91
CA GLN A 24 -18.47 30.00 14.99
C GLN A 24 -19.07 28.62 14.74
N GLY A 25 -18.21 27.61 14.65
CA GLY A 25 -18.63 26.20 14.72
C GLY A 25 -18.22 25.34 13.52
N MET A 26 -16.92 25.26 13.24
CA MET A 26 -16.39 24.06 12.56
C MET A 26 -16.27 22.95 13.61
N PRO A 27 -16.80 21.74 13.39
CA PRO A 27 -16.50 20.60 14.24
C PRO A 27 -15.02 20.24 14.02
N SER A 28 -14.20 20.48 15.03
CA SER A 28 -12.85 19.91 15.08
C SER A 28 -12.98 18.39 15.06
N VAL A 29 -12.52 17.74 13.99
CA VAL A 29 -12.34 16.28 13.96
C VAL A 29 -11.38 15.94 15.09
N SER A 30 -11.89 15.27 16.13
CA SER A 30 -11.15 15.20 17.37
C SER A 30 -9.97 14.22 17.28
N PRO A 31 -8.84 14.50 17.97
CA PRO A 31 -7.75 13.54 18.22
C PRO A 31 -8.22 12.20 18.84
N THR A 32 -9.49 12.11 19.23
CA THR A 32 -10.10 10.97 19.91
C THR A 32 -10.28 9.76 18.98
N SER A 33 -10.47 9.91 17.67
CA SER A 33 -10.64 8.72 16.79
C SER A 33 -9.34 7.95 16.56
N LEU A 34 -8.20 8.65 16.40
CA LEU A 34 -6.88 8.00 16.35
C LEU A 34 -6.48 7.50 17.74
N ALA A 35 -6.84 8.19 18.82
CA ALA A 35 -6.62 7.72 20.19
C ALA A 35 -7.52 6.54 20.57
N ILE A 36 -8.75 6.42 20.04
CA ILE A 36 -9.64 5.26 20.21
C ILE A 36 -9.21 4.12 19.30
N ALA A 37 -8.79 4.37 18.06
CA ALA A 37 -8.16 3.34 17.24
C ALA A 37 -6.89 2.86 17.93
N LYS A 38 -6.02 3.76 18.40
CA LYS A 38 -4.82 3.44 19.18
C LYS A 38 -5.15 2.75 20.50
N ALA A 39 -6.14 3.18 21.28
CA ALA A 39 -6.53 2.51 22.52
C ALA A 39 -7.24 1.18 22.26
N THR A 40 -8.04 1.06 21.20
CA THR A 40 -8.67 -0.22 20.80
C THR A 40 -7.65 -1.17 20.19
N LEU A 41 -6.63 -0.65 19.49
CA LEU A 41 -5.49 -1.39 18.91
C LEU A 41 -4.42 -1.70 19.97
N LEU A 42 -4.30 -0.93 21.05
CA LEU A 42 -3.33 -1.12 22.15
C LEU A 42 -3.94 -1.86 23.37
N ASP A 43 -5.20 -1.63 23.75
CA ASP A 43 -5.95 -2.37 24.79
C ASP A 43 -6.30 -3.79 24.33
N SER A 44 -6.29 -4.06 23.02
CA SER A 44 -6.28 -5.43 22.48
C SER A 44 -4.89 -6.07 22.46
N GLY A 45 -3.87 -5.40 23.02
CA GLY A 45 -2.46 -5.76 22.87
C GLY A 45 -2.03 -5.47 21.44
N GLY A 46 -1.29 -4.37 21.23
CA GLY A 46 -0.78 -3.93 19.91
C GLY A 46 -0.52 -5.12 19.00
N TRP A 47 -1.25 -5.22 17.88
CA TRP A 47 -1.26 -6.38 16.98
C TRP A 47 0.08 -6.55 16.24
N ILE A 48 1.14 -6.78 17.00
CA ILE A 48 2.07 -7.86 16.74
C ILE A 48 1.29 -9.11 17.17
N SER A 49 0.63 -9.79 16.24
CA SER A 49 0.17 -11.15 16.51
C SER A 49 1.41 -12.03 16.69
N THR A 50 1.94 -12.05 17.92
CA THR A 50 2.77 -13.15 18.40
C THR A 50 1.76 -14.22 18.82
N GLN A 51 1.51 -15.22 17.97
CA GLN A 51 0.72 -16.36 18.42
C GLN A 51 1.52 -17.09 19.51
N ARG A 52 1.26 -16.78 20.79
CA ARG A 52 1.66 -17.66 21.90
C ARG A 52 0.77 -18.89 21.86
N VAL A 53 1.24 -19.93 21.19
CA VAL A 53 0.63 -21.26 21.28
C VAL A 53 0.94 -21.82 22.67
N VAL A 54 -0.06 -21.89 23.55
CA VAL A 54 0.05 -22.60 24.83
C VAL A 54 0.02 -24.10 24.51
N SER A 55 1.15 -24.79 24.69
CA SER A 55 1.25 -26.24 24.47
C SER A 55 0.26 -27.02 25.35
N PRO A 56 -0.53 -27.95 24.80
CA PRO A 56 -1.09 -29.02 25.60
C PRO A 56 0.04 -30.02 25.90
N SER A 57 0.28 -30.27 27.18
CA SER A 57 1.20 -31.33 27.62
C SER A 57 0.77 -32.67 27.00
N LEU A 58 1.63 -33.25 26.17
CA LEU A 58 1.47 -34.61 25.68
C LEU A 58 2.60 -35.48 26.24
N LEU A 59 2.15 -36.50 26.97
CA LEU A 59 2.91 -37.53 27.65
C LEU A 59 3.87 -38.26 26.70
N VAL A 60 5.06 -38.48 27.23
CA VAL A 60 6.18 -39.24 26.65
C VAL A 60 5.87 -40.74 26.61
N ALA A 61 6.09 -41.36 25.44
CA ALA A 61 6.56 -42.74 25.25
C ALA A 61 6.97 -42.88 23.76
N GLY A 62 8.11 -43.40 23.31
CA GLY A 62 9.34 -43.91 23.90
C GLY A 62 10.24 -44.43 22.75
N SER A 63 11.54 -44.56 23.03
CA SER A 63 12.53 -45.43 22.34
C SER A 63 13.13 -45.06 20.96
N ALA A 64 14.31 -44.42 21.04
CA ALA A 64 15.61 -44.76 20.40
C ALA A 64 15.71 -45.38 18.98
N ALA A 65 16.48 -44.74 18.09
CA ALA A 65 17.83 -45.19 17.68
C ALA A 65 18.54 -44.22 16.72
N CYS A 66 19.87 -44.31 16.74
CA CYS A 66 20.94 -43.47 16.16
C CYS A 66 20.96 -43.25 14.64
N GLY A 67 21.53 -42.10 14.24
CA GLY A 67 22.60 -42.06 13.22
C GLY A 67 22.36 -41.15 12.00
N GLY A 68 23.19 -40.10 11.88
CA GLY A 68 23.47 -39.43 10.60
C GLY A 68 23.02 -37.97 10.53
N ALA A 69 23.92 -37.05 10.91
CA ALA A 69 23.78 -35.64 10.58
C ALA A 69 24.10 -35.45 9.08
N VAL A 70 23.06 -35.21 8.28
CA VAL A 70 23.15 -34.68 6.93
C VAL A 70 22.30 -33.40 6.93
N ALA A 71 22.87 -32.33 6.41
CA ALA A 71 22.26 -31.00 6.35
C ALA A 71 20.84 -31.06 5.77
N ALA A 72 19.86 -30.62 6.56
CA ALA A 72 18.48 -30.46 6.15
C ALA A 72 18.34 -29.12 5.40
N GLU A 73 18.89 -29.06 4.19
CA GLU A 73 18.51 -28.11 3.15
C GLU A 73 17.83 -28.92 2.06
N ASP A 74 16.55 -29.20 2.24
CA ASP A 74 15.54 -29.49 1.21
C ASP A 74 14.31 -30.09 1.92
N HIS A 75 13.12 -29.66 1.50
CA HIS A 75 11.80 -29.90 2.10
C HIS A 75 11.33 -28.87 3.16
N LEU A 76 11.20 -27.61 2.75
CA LEU A 76 10.13 -26.72 3.25
C LEU A 76 8.80 -27.01 2.52
N GLU A 77 8.53 -28.28 2.21
CA GLU A 77 7.22 -28.74 1.77
C GLU A 77 6.43 -29.15 3.02
N LEU A 78 5.33 -28.45 3.26
CA LEU A 78 4.21 -28.90 4.09
C LEU A 78 4.50 -29.09 5.60
N VAL A 79 5.29 -28.22 6.21
CA VAL A 79 5.10 -27.99 7.66
C VAL A 79 3.77 -27.23 7.80
N PRO A 80 2.73 -27.76 8.46
CA PRO A 80 1.48 -27.03 8.64
C PRO A 80 1.81 -25.66 9.24
N GLU A 81 1.34 -24.56 8.66
CA GLU A 81 1.76 -23.19 9.00
C GLU A 81 1.69 -22.86 10.51
N ARG A 82 0.87 -23.61 11.27
CA ARG A 82 0.81 -23.60 12.74
C ARG A 82 2.12 -23.98 13.46
N TRP A 83 2.95 -24.83 12.86
CA TRP A 83 4.23 -25.28 13.43
C TRP A 83 5.34 -24.24 13.27
N PHE A 84 5.29 -23.40 12.23
CA PHE A 84 6.27 -22.33 12.03
C PHE A 84 6.26 -21.36 13.22
N PHE A 85 5.09 -20.88 13.63
CA PHE A 85 4.96 -19.98 14.78
C PHE A 85 5.11 -20.66 16.13
N ALA A 86 4.72 -21.94 16.26
CA ALA A 86 5.04 -22.71 17.46
C ALA A 86 6.56 -22.78 17.71
N SER A 87 7.35 -22.79 16.64
CA SER A 87 8.81 -22.82 16.69
C SER A 87 9.46 -21.44 16.65
N ASN A 88 8.70 -20.40 16.29
CA ASN A 88 9.14 -19.00 16.15
C ASN A 88 8.10 -18.04 16.76
N PRO A 89 7.81 -18.13 18.07
CA PRO A 89 6.71 -17.38 18.69
C PRO A 89 6.91 -15.86 18.66
N ASP A 90 8.16 -15.41 18.48
CA ASP A 90 8.52 -13.99 18.47
C ASP A 90 8.47 -13.35 17.08
N ARG A 91 8.18 -14.12 16.01
CA ARG A 91 8.08 -13.56 14.66
C ARG A 91 6.76 -12.84 14.45
N THR A 92 6.84 -11.66 13.82
CA THR A 92 5.67 -10.86 13.45
C THR A 92 5.00 -11.47 12.23
N LEU A 93 3.77 -11.97 12.37
CA LEU A 93 2.97 -12.48 11.25
C LEU A 93 2.65 -11.36 10.24
N MET A 94 2.05 -10.29 10.74
CA MET A 94 1.68 -9.11 9.99
C MET A 94 1.76 -7.87 10.86
N ARG A 95 1.86 -6.71 10.21
CA ARG A 95 1.89 -5.39 10.84
C ARG A 95 0.98 -4.45 10.06
N ALA A 96 0.08 -3.78 10.77
CA ALA A 96 -0.63 -2.63 10.21
C ALA A 96 0.34 -1.45 10.08
N VAL A 97 0.34 -0.79 8.93
CA VAL A 97 1.26 0.30 8.59
C VAL A 97 0.55 1.41 7.83
N LEU A 98 1.22 2.54 7.72
CA LEU A 98 0.89 3.57 6.74
C LEU A 98 1.77 3.32 5.51
N GLY A 99 1.19 3.09 4.32
CA GLY A 99 1.98 2.70 3.16
C GLY A 99 1.29 2.89 1.83
N GLY A 100 2.05 2.75 0.75
CA GLY A 100 1.56 2.92 -0.61
C GLY A 100 2.33 2.11 -1.62
N THR A 101 1.63 1.72 -2.69
CA THR A 101 2.20 1.07 -3.87
C THR A 101 1.84 1.90 -5.10
N PHE A 102 2.86 2.28 -5.87
CA PHE A 102 2.74 3.02 -7.13
C PHE A 102 3.33 2.20 -8.26
N TYR A 103 2.52 1.92 -9.26
CA TYR A 103 2.92 1.18 -10.45
C TYR A 103 3.51 2.14 -11.47
N VAL A 104 4.68 1.81 -11.99
CA VAL A 104 5.46 2.68 -12.87
C VAL A 104 5.58 2.02 -14.24
N ASP A 105 5.36 2.80 -15.28
CA ASP A 105 5.45 2.32 -16.66
C ASP A 105 6.85 1.69 -16.93
N PRO A 106 6.91 0.48 -17.52
CA PRO A 106 8.16 -0.19 -17.87
C PRO A 106 9.15 0.70 -18.64
N ALA A 107 8.66 1.52 -19.56
CA ALA A 107 9.52 2.39 -20.37
C ALA A 107 10.15 3.55 -19.57
N GLY A 108 9.66 3.80 -18.37
CA GLY A 108 10.16 4.85 -17.47
C GLY A 108 11.11 4.36 -16.39
N TRP A 109 11.32 3.06 -16.27
CA TRP A 109 12.19 2.50 -15.25
C TRP A 109 13.66 2.81 -15.55
N SER A 110 14.41 3.10 -14.48
CA SER A 110 15.86 3.21 -14.51
C SER A 110 16.41 3.06 -13.08
N HIS A 111 17.66 2.62 -12.96
CA HIS A 111 18.36 2.61 -11.68
C HIS A 111 18.43 4.01 -11.05
N ASP A 112 18.65 5.05 -11.86
CA ASP A 112 18.68 6.43 -11.40
C ASP A 112 17.36 6.89 -10.79
N LEU A 113 16.22 6.49 -11.39
CA LEU A 113 14.90 6.77 -10.82
C LEU A 113 14.75 6.09 -9.46
N ALA A 114 15.06 4.79 -9.38
CA ALA A 114 14.94 4.04 -8.14
C ALA A 114 15.84 4.60 -7.02
N ALA A 115 17.07 5.01 -7.35
CA ALA A 115 17.99 5.65 -6.42
C ALA A 115 17.47 7.00 -5.91
N ARG A 116 16.94 7.87 -6.78
CA ARG A 116 16.35 9.16 -6.37
C ARG A 116 15.15 8.97 -5.46
N LEU A 117 14.30 7.98 -5.74
CA LEU A 117 13.14 7.67 -4.89
C LEU A 117 13.56 7.10 -3.54
N LEU A 118 14.59 6.24 -3.50
CA LEU A 118 15.16 5.76 -2.25
C LEU A 118 15.78 6.90 -1.43
N ASP A 119 16.55 7.79 -2.06
CA ASP A 119 17.12 8.98 -1.41
C ASP A 119 16.01 9.87 -0.80
N ALA A 120 14.92 10.08 -1.54
CA ALA A 120 13.76 10.83 -1.04
C ALA A 120 13.07 10.14 0.14
N PHE A 121 13.08 8.80 0.18
CA PHE A 121 12.55 8.01 1.29
C PHE A 121 13.46 8.08 2.53
N VAL A 122 14.73 7.71 2.39
CA VAL A 122 15.73 7.70 3.47
C VAL A 122 15.91 9.08 4.10
N SER A 123 15.85 10.16 3.32
CA SER A 123 15.91 11.53 3.85
C SER A 123 14.76 11.89 4.80
N ARG A 124 13.64 11.16 4.78
CA ARG A 124 12.49 11.37 5.66
C ARG A 124 12.45 10.39 6.84
N VAL A 125 12.90 9.16 6.65
CA VAL A 125 12.77 8.10 7.66
C VAL A 125 14.08 7.73 8.37
N GLY A 126 15.21 8.21 7.86
CA GLY A 126 16.54 7.81 8.30
C GLY A 126 17.05 6.55 7.58
N GLU A 127 18.28 6.17 7.91
CA GLU A 127 18.90 4.96 7.38
C GLU A 127 18.23 3.72 7.98
N LEU A 128 18.15 2.66 7.17
CA LEU A 128 17.51 1.41 7.55
C LEU A 128 18.54 0.28 7.59
N PRO A 129 18.48 -0.60 8.60
CA PRO A 129 19.53 -1.56 8.88
C PRO A 129 19.57 -2.75 7.92
N TYR A 130 18.48 -3.07 7.22
CA TYR A 130 18.40 -4.25 6.36
C TYR A 130 18.16 -3.89 4.90
N PHE A 131 18.80 -4.63 4.01
CA PHE A 131 18.50 -4.56 2.59
C PHE A 131 18.64 -5.93 1.91
N THR A 132 17.96 -6.11 0.79
CA THR A 132 18.11 -7.25 -0.11
C THR A 132 17.89 -6.81 -1.55
N THR A 133 18.40 -7.59 -2.50
CA THR A 133 18.24 -7.33 -3.93
C THR A 133 17.84 -8.61 -4.66
N SER A 134 17.48 -8.51 -5.95
CA SER A 134 17.22 -9.68 -6.80
C SER A 134 18.39 -10.68 -6.88
N ARG A 135 19.60 -10.30 -6.42
CA ARG A 135 20.80 -11.16 -6.41
C ARG A 135 21.15 -11.71 -5.04
N ALA A 136 20.59 -11.16 -3.98
CA ALA A 136 20.87 -11.61 -2.62
C ALA A 136 19.94 -12.77 -2.27
N SER A 137 20.51 -13.91 -1.89
CA SER A 137 19.72 -15.06 -1.39
C SER A 137 19.16 -14.85 0.00
N ARG A 138 19.56 -13.76 0.68
CA ARG A 138 19.16 -13.40 2.04
C ARG A 138 19.26 -11.89 2.26
N TRP A 139 18.55 -11.41 3.27
CA TRP A 139 18.74 -10.06 3.80
C TRP A 139 20.16 -9.85 4.30
N MET A 140 20.71 -8.67 4.00
CA MET A 140 22.01 -8.20 4.45
C MET A 140 21.82 -7.06 5.45
N VAL A 141 22.80 -6.89 6.34
CA VAL A 141 22.85 -5.77 7.28
C VAL A 141 23.68 -4.66 6.67
N ALA A 142 23.13 -3.45 6.58
CA ALA A 142 23.89 -2.27 6.20
C ALA A 142 24.88 -1.92 7.31
N ASP A 143 26.16 -1.82 6.97
CA ASP A 143 27.18 -1.31 7.90
C ASP A 143 27.25 0.22 7.84
N GLU A 144 27.97 0.85 8.79
CA GLU A 144 28.11 2.31 8.88
C GLU A 144 28.75 2.95 7.63
N HIS A 145 29.37 2.16 6.77
CA HIS A 145 30.03 2.62 5.54
C HIS A 145 29.18 2.38 4.28
N THR A 146 28.11 1.60 4.37
CA THR A 146 27.27 1.21 3.25
C THR A 146 25.99 2.02 3.25
N ARG A 147 25.99 3.14 2.52
CA ARG A 147 24.75 3.81 2.14
C ARG A 147 24.10 3.04 1.01
N VAL A 148 22.94 2.45 1.28
CA VAL A 148 22.21 1.63 0.29
C VAL A 148 21.89 2.43 -0.99
N ALA A 149 21.62 3.74 -0.85
CA ALA A 149 21.43 4.60 -2.01
C ALA A 149 22.69 4.79 -2.85
N ASP A 150 23.87 4.85 -2.22
CA ASP A 150 25.14 4.93 -2.95
C ASP A 150 25.45 3.61 -3.67
N LEU A 151 25.03 2.46 -3.11
CA LEU A 151 25.08 1.18 -3.82
C LEU A 151 24.25 1.23 -5.12
N MET A 152 23.09 1.90 -5.13
CA MET A 152 22.27 2.01 -6.36
C MET A 152 22.88 2.92 -7.43
N ARG A 153 23.59 3.98 -7.01
CA ARG A 153 24.20 4.97 -7.91
C ARG A 153 25.60 4.55 -8.43
N GLY A 154 26.25 3.60 -7.74
CA GLY A 154 27.62 3.18 -8.05
C GLY A 154 27.75 2.08 -9.13
N ALA A 155 28.94 2.00 -9.74
CA ALA A 155 29.33 0.90 -10.61
C ALA A 155 29.44 -0.45 -9.89
N ASP A 156 29.47 -0.46 -8.55
CA ASP A 156 29.46 -1.69 -7.75
C ASP A 156 28.15 -2.48 -7.87
N PHE A 157 27.03 -1.81 -8.22
CA PHE A 157 25.80 -2.50 -8.60
C PHE A 157 25.92 -3.22 -9.96
N ALA A 158 26.76 -2.70 -10.85
CA ALA A 158 27.03 -3.27 -12.17
C ALA A 158 27.94 -4.51 -12.10
N LEU A 159 28.79 -4.63 -11.07
CA LEU A 159 29.75 -5.74 -10.93
C LEU A 159 29.14 -7.11 -10.58
N THR A 160 27.83 -7.19 -10.33
CA THR A 160 27.14 -8.46 -10.03
C THR A 160 26.19 -8.92 -11.14
N ALA A 161 26.20 -8.28 -12.32
CA ALA A 161 25.23 -8.52 -13.39
C ALA A 161 25.57 -9.69 -14.31
N VAL A 162 24.97 -10.86 -14.04
CA VAL A 162 24.99 -12.01 -14.97
C VAL A 162 23.72 -12.04 -15.86
N THR A 163 22.67 -11.31 -15.48
CA THR A 163 21.51 -11.03 -16.34
C THR A 163 21.07 -9.57 -16.18
N PRO A 164 20.87 -8.82 -17.29
CA PRO A 164 20.55 -7.39 -17.26
C PRO A 164 19.12 -7.01 -16.87
N ASP A 165 18.21 -7.96 -16.58
CA ASP A 165 16.79 -7.71 -16.87
C ASP A 165 15.83 -7.50 -15.69
N LEU A 166 16.26 -7.47 -14.42
CA LEU A 166 15.34 -7.31 -13.28
C LEU A 166 16.00 -6.68 -12.04
N LEU A 167 15.86 -5.35 -11.86
CA LEU A 167 16.14 -4.71 -10.58
C LEU A 167 15.01 -5.02 -9.57
N GLU A 168 15.32 -5.78 -8.52
CA GLU A 168 14.55 -5.74 -7.28
C GLU A 168 15.46 -5.22 -6.17
N LEU A 169 14.96 -4.28 -5.38
CA LEU A 169 15.60 -3.78 -4.17
C LEU A 169 14.55 -3.66 -3.07
N GLN A 170 14.91 -4.10 -1.87
CA GLN A 170 14.16 -3.84 -0.66
C GLN A 170 15.10 -3.31 0.41
N VAL A 171 14.65 -2.32 1.17
CA VAL A 171 15.35 -1.72 2.30
C VAL A 171 14.34 -1.58 3.43
N ALA A 172 14.66 -2.05 4.64
CA ALA A 172 13.67 -2.20 5.69
C ALA A 172 14.25 -2.14 7.11
N ASP A 173 13.40 -1.84 8.10
CA ASP A 173 13.71 -1.96 9.53
C ASP A 173 13.61 -3.40 10.06
N ASP A 174 12.82 -4.23 9.39
CA ASP A 174 12.58 -5.63 9.73
C ASP A 174 12.45 -6.45 8.43
N PRO A 175 13.21 -7.55 8.26
CA PRO A 175 13.23 -8.34 7.04
C PRO A 175 11.95 -9.16 6.79
N ASP A 176 11.15 -9.40 7.83
CA ASP A 176 9.95 -10.22 7.75
C ASP A 176 8.72 -9.33 7.51
N ALA A 177 8.41 -8.44 8.45
CA ALA A 177 7.20 -7.62 8.42
C ALA A 177 7.51 -6.16 8.75
N PRO A 178 8.07 -5.39 7.80
CA PRO A 178 8.58 -4.05 8.08
C PRO A 178 7.51 -3.07 8.54
N ALA A 179 7.86 -2.23 9.50
CA ALA A 179 7.07 -1.03 9.81
C ALA A 179 7.50 0.08 8.86
N THR A 180 8.80 0.20 8.67
CA THR A 180 9.44 1.17 7.79
C THR A 180 10.19 0.44 6.70
N GLY A 181 9.87 0.74 5.45
CA GLY A 181 10.55 0.08 4.34
C GLY A 181 10.25 0.69 2.98
N PHE A 182 11.20 0.51 2.09
CA PHE A 182 11.15 0.85 0.69
C PHE A 182 11.39 -0.40 -0.15
N ARG A 183 10.61 -0.57 -1.20
CA ARG A 183 10.78 -1.64 -2.16
C ARG A 183 10.54 -1.11 -3.56
N CYS A 184 11.39 -1.51 -4.50
CA CYS A 184 11.13 -1.30 -5.92
C CYS A 184 11.37 -2.58 -6.70
N LEU A 185 10.58 -2.76 -7.75
CA LEU A 185 10.71 -3.85 -8.70
C LEU A 185 10.56 -3.30 -10.11
N GLU A 186 11.62 -3.41 -10.89
CA GLU A 186 11.59 -3.26 -12.33
C GLU A 186 10.98 -4.53 -12.96
N PRO A 187 10.05 -4.40 -13.91
CA PRO A 187 9.38 -5.56 -14.46
C PRO A 187 10.23 -6.21 -15.56
N GLY A 188 10.27 -7.54 -15.57
CA GLY A 188 11.03 -8.29 -16.58
C GLY A 188 10.29 -8.41 -17.91
N ARG A 189 9.11 -7.80 -17.99
CA ARG A 189 8.22 -7.80 -19.15
C ARG A 189 7.71 -6.39 -19.39
N SER A 190 7.78 -5.94 -20.64
CA SER A 190 7.37 -4.59 -21.04
C SER A 190 5.85 -4.32 -20.98
N ASP A 191 5.03 -5.37 -20.84
CA ASP A 191 3.58 -5.25 -20.75
C ASP A 191 3.06 -5.12 -19.31
N ILE A 192 3.86 -5.56 -18.31
CA ILE A 192 3.51 -5.50 -16.89
C ILE A 192 4.27 -4.34 -16.24
N PRO A 193 3.60 -3.36 -15.61
CA PRO A 193 4.25 -2.31 -14.84
C PRO A 193 5.13 -2.84 -13.71
N GLY A 194 6.25 -2.17 -13.45
CA GLY A 194 6.98 -2.32 -12.19
C GLY A 194 6.27 -1.56 -11.08
N PHE A 195 6.83 -1.57 -9.88
CA PHE A 195 6.27 -0.79 -8.78
C PHE A 195 7.31 -0.24 -7.82
N VAL A 196 6.93 0.83 -7.13
CA VAL A 196 7.57 1.36 -5.94
C VAL A 196 6.59 1.22 -4.79
N GLN A 197 7.04 0.65 -3.69
CA GLN A 197 6.27 0.44 -2.48
C GLN A 197 7.00 1.07 -1.30
N ILE A 198 6.27 1.84 -0.50
CA ILE A 198 6.78 2.51 0.70
C ILE A 198 5.91 2.18 1.89
N THR A 199 6.54 2.07 3.05
CA THR A 199 5.87 1.82 4.33
C THR A 199 6.51 2.64 5.43
N LEU A 200 5.65 3.13 6.33
CA LEU A 200 5.94 3.91 7.51
C LEU A 200 5.20 3.28 8.70
N PRO A 201 5.69 3.47 9.93
CA PRO A 201 4.98 3.05 11.13
C PRO A 201 3.53 3.55 11.14
N LEU A 202 2.62 2.78 11.72
CA LEU A 202 1.19 3.09 11.73
C LEU A 202 0.87 4.47 12.32
N ASP A 203 1.67 4.92 13.27
CA ASP A 203 1.56 6.20 13.96
C ASP A 203 2.40 7.33 13.36
N ALA A 204 3.06 7.09 12.22
CA ALA A 204 3.74 8.13 11.46
C ALA A 204 2.75 9.22 11.01
N ASP A 205 3.25 10.46 10.86
CA ASP A 205 2.41 11.54 10.35
C ASP A 205 2.06 11.29 8.88
N ALA A 206 0.75 11.29 8.59
CA ALA A 206 0.20 11.06 7.26
C ALA A 206 0.77 12.03 6.21
N ALA A 207 1.16 13.24 6.62
CA ALA A 207 1.81 14.21 5.75
C ALA A 207 3.10 13.66 5.11
N VAL A 208 3.87 12.84 5.84
CA VAL A 208 5.10 12.21 5.32
C VAL A 208 4.79 11.26 4.16
N LEU A 209 3.74 10.44 4.28
CA LEU A 209 3.31 9.55 3.19
C LEU A 209 2.81 10.36 1.98
N LEU A 210 2.04 11.43 2.21
CA LEU A 210 1.56 12.30 1.14
C LEU A 210 2.73 12.96 0.38
N ASP A 211 3.73 13.47 1.10
CA ASP A 211 4.90 14.09 0.48
C ASP A 211 5.72 13.07 -0.32
N LEU A 212 5.89 11.85 0.18
CA LEU A 212 6.54 10.77 -0.56
C LEU A 212 5.75 10.38 -1.82
N ALA A 213 4.42 10.25 -1.71
CA ALA A 213 3.56 9.97 -2.85
C ALA A 213 3.70 11.06 -3.93
N ARG A 214 3.73 12.34 -3.53
CA ARG A 214 3.97 13.48 -4.43
C ARG A 214 5.31 13.41 -5.14
N VAL A 215 6.38 13.06 -4.42
CA VAL A 215 7.70 12.84 -5.04
C VAL A 215 7.63 11.72 -6.08
N ILE A 216 7.00 10.59 -5.76
CA ILE A 216 6.89 9.46 -6.69
C ILE A 216 6.12 9.84 -7.96
N VAL A 217 4.95 10.48 -7.85
CA VAL A 217 4.14 10.86 -9.03
C VAL A 217 4.75 12.01 -9.85
N ALA A 218 5.66 12.79 -9.26
CA ALA A 218 6.40 13.84 -9.96
C ALA A 218 7.59 13.28 -10.75
N GLU A 219 8.31 12.30 -10.19
CA GLU A 219 9.54 11.72 -10.75
C GLU A 219 9.29 10.55 -11.71
N ALA A 220 8.28 9.72 -11.43
CA ALA A 220 8.03 8.48 -12.15
C ALA A 220 6.79 8.58 -13.07
N PRO A 221 6.79 7.91 -14.23
CA PRO A 221 5.57 7.76 -15.05
C PRO A 221 4.62 6.73 -14.41
N VAL A 222 3.94 7.15 -13.34
CA VAL A 222 2.97 6.34 -12.62
C VAL A 222 1.77 6.02 -13.50
N VAL A 223 1.45 4.73 -13.61
CA VAL A 223 0.30 4.20 -14.37
C VAL A 223 -0.89 3.81 -13.48
N GLY A 224 -0.67 3.74 -12.17
CA GLY A 224 -1.70 3.46 -11.17
C GLY A 224 -1.09 3.40 -9.77
N GLY A 225 -1.89 3.44 -8.72
CA GLY A 225 -1.39 3.23 -7.36
C GLY A 225 -2.37 3.62 -6.28
N SER A 226 -2.11 3.17 -5.07
CA SER A 226 -2.89 3.51 -3.88
C SER A 226 -1.98 3.69 -2.67
N ALA A 227 -2.38 4.54 -1.72
CA ALA A 227 -1.68 4.70 -0.45
C ALA A 227 -2.64 5.09 0.68
N GLY A 228 -2.33 4.65 1.91
CA GLY A 228 -3.20 4.78 3.08
C GLY A 228 -2.82 3.77 4.15
N TYR A 229 -3.78 3.35 4.96
CA TYR A 229 -3.57 2.24 5.88
C TYR A 229 -3.48 0.92 5.10
N THR A 230 -2.46 0.12 5.38
CA THR A 230 -2.25 -1.18 4.73
C THR A 230 -1.53 -2.15 5.68
N PHE A 231 -1.10 -3.29 5.17
CA PHE A 231 -0.39 -4.30 5.94
C PHE A 231 0.95 -4.66 5.32
N ARG A 232 1.89 -5.04 6.18
CA ARG A 232 3.08 -5.81 5.84
C ARG A 232 3.01 -7.16 6.51
N TRP A 233 3.61 -8.16 5.90
CA TRP A 233 3.57 -9.53 6.39
C TRP A 233 4.85 -10.26 6.08
N ALA A 234 5.13 -11.27 6.90
CA ALA A 234 6.20 -12.21 6.66
C ALA A 234 5.85 -13.10 5.44
N PRO A 235 6.64 -13.07 4.35
CA PRO A 235 6.29 -13.78 3.11
C PRO A 235 6.15 -15.30 3.29
N MET A 236 6.87 -15.89 4.25
CA MET A 236 6.86 -17.35 4.52
C MET A 236 5.52 -17.89 5.04
N VAL A 237 4.61 -17.00 5.47
CA VAL A 237 3.37 -17.32 6.18
C VAL A 237 2.22 -16.51 5.61
N GLY A 238 2.26 -16.29 4.30
CA GLY A 238 1.30 -15.47 3.56
C GLY A 238 -0.15 -15.88 3.83
N GLY A 239 -0.48 -17.18 3.76
CA GLY A 239 -1.85 -17.67 4.00
C GLY A 239 -2.44 -17.17 5.32
N ASN A 240 -1.76 -17.48 6.43
CA ASN A 240 -2.16 -17.00 7.77
C ASN A 240 -2.24 -15.47 7.86
N ALA A 241 -1.34 -14.75 7.21
CA ALA A 241 -1.32 -13.30 7.29
C ALA A 241 -2.56 -12.71 6.60
N PHE A 242 -2.91 -13.24 5.42
CA PHE A 242 -4.10 -12.82 4.68
C PHE A 242 -5.41 -13.23 5.38
N ASP A 243 -5.44 -14.35 6.11
CA ASP A 243 -6.58 -14.70 6.97
C ASP A 243 -6.82 -13.63 8.05
N GLU A 244 -5.76 -13.15 8.70
CA GLU A 244 -5.90 -12.10 9.70
C GLU A 244 -6.26 -10.76 9.05
N MET A 245 -5.65 -10.42 7.92
CA MET A 245 -6.01 -9.21 7.17
C MET A 245 -7.48 -9.25 6.73
N TYR A 246 -8.00 -10.41 6.33
CA TYR A 246 -9.41 -10.61 5.99
C TYR A 246 -10.31 -10.23 7.18
N ARG A 247 -10.02 -10.76 8.37
CA ARG A 247 -10.79 -10.45 9.59
C ARG A 247 -10.70 -8.97 9.97
N VAL A 248 -9.50 -8.39 9.91
CA VAL A 248 -9.28 -6.97 10.24
C VAL A 248 -10.02 -6.06 9.25
N THR A 249 -9.93 -6.32 7.95
CA THR A 249 -10.54 -5.50 6.91
C THR A 249 -12.07 -5.57 6.90
N ARG A 250 -12.69 -6.64 7.43
CA ARG A 250 -14.15 -6.67 7.68
C ARG A 250 -14.59 -5.69 8.75
N ARG A 251 -13.74 -5.43 9.74
CA ARG A 251 -14.01 -4.42 10.78
C ARG A 251 -13.60 -3.01 10.34
N PHE A 252 -12.42 -2.89 9.74
CA PHE A 252 -11.78 -1.62 9.44
C PHE A 252 -11.66 -1.42 7.93
N LEU A 253 -12.59 -0.66 7.36
CA LEU A 253 -12.82 -0.58 5.92
C LEU A 253 -11.74 0.23 5.18
N GLY A 254 -11.05 1.12 5.87
CA GLY A 254 -10.00 1.97 5.33
C GLY A 254 -8.68 1.26 5.06
N PHE A 255 -8.52 0.02 5.54
CA PHE A 255 -7.34 -0.77 5.20
C PHE A 255 -7.38 -1.21 3.74
N ASP A 256 -6.26 -1.00 3.05
CA ASP A 256 -6.01 -1.46 1.69
C ASP A 256 -5.09 -2.71 1.70
N LEU A 257 -5.23 -3.62 0.74
CA LEU A 257 -4.50 -4.89 0.67
C LEU A 257 -3.39 -4.86 -0.36
N GLN A 258 -2.33 -4.09 -0.15
CA GLN A 258 -1.36 -3.87 -1.22
C GLN A 258 -0.52 -5.13 -1.51
N VAL A 259 -0.87 -5.84 -2.59
CA VAL A 259 -0.14 -7.01 -3.13
C VAL A 259 0.40 -6.67 -4.53
N PRO A 260 1.54 -5.95 -4.62
CA PRO A 260 1.98 -5.32 -5.86
C PRO A 260 2.10 -6.28 -7.04
N GLU A 261 2.65 -7.47 -6.83
CA GLU A 261 2.87 -8.47 -7.87
C GLU A 261 1.56 -9.01 -8.45
N LEU A 262 0.56 -9.16 -7.59
CA LEU A 262 -0.77 -9.64 -7.96
C LEU A 262 -1.54 -8.56 -8.76
N TRP A 263 -1.29 -7.29 -8.46
CA TRP A 263 -2.06 -6.16 -8.97
C TRP A 263 -1.39 -5.45 -10.16
N ALA A 264 -0.08 -5.58 -10.32
CA ALA A 264 0.69 -4.95 -11.39
C ALA A 264 0.08 -5.19 -12.79
N PRO A 265 -0.36 -6.41 -13.16
CA PRO A 265 -0.99 -6.65 -14.47
C PRO A 265 -2.26 -5.83 -14.73
N LEU A 266 -2.94 -5.38 -13.67
CA LEU A 266 -4.19 -4.61 -13.75
C LEU A 266 -3.98 -3.09 -13.68
N ALA A 267 -2.83 -2.64 -13.17
CA ALA A 267 -2.61 -1.25 -12.79
C ALA A 267 -2.77 -0.23 -13.93
N ARG A 268 -2.57 -0.62 -15.20
CA ARG A 268 -2.78 0.28 -16.36
C ARG A 268 -4.25 0.53 -16.69
N ARG A 269 -5.12 -0.41 -16.34
CA ARG A 269 -6.53 -0.45 -16.78
C ARG A 269 -7.50 -0.26 -15.63
N HIS A 270 -7.00 -0.27 -14.40
CA HIS A 270 -7.81 -0.30 -13.22
C HIS A 270 -7.19 0.52 -12.10
N ALA A 271 -8.05 1.13 -11.29
CA ALA A 271 -7.65 1.83 -10.08
C ALA A 271 -8.34 1.20 -8.87
N THR A 272 -7.58 0.81 -7.84
CA THR A 272 -8.14 0.57 -6.51
C THR A 272 -8.41 1.91 -5.84
N THR A 273 -9.25 1.94 -4.80
CA THR A 273 -9.48 3.16 -4.03
C THR A 273 -8.91 3.03 -2.62
N SER A 274 -8.11 4.02 -2.24
CA SER A 274 -7.61 4.23 -0.88
C SER A 274 -7.61 5.73 -0.55
N TRP A 275 -6.98 6.13 0.56
CA TRP A 275 -6.84 7.54 0.95
C TRP A 275 -6.19 8.38 -0.16
N LEU A 276 -5.06 7.90 -0.69
CA LEU A 276 -4.44 8.40 -1.90
C LEU A 276 -4.64 7.39 -3.03
N THR A 277 -5.03 7.86 -4.21
CA THR A 277 -5.21 7.01 -5.39
C THR A 277 -4.62 7.70 -6.61
N ALA A 278 -3.66 7.08 -7.29
CA ALA A 278 -3.08 7.58 -8.52
C ALA A 278 -3.82 6.99 -9.73
N VAL A 279 -4.43 7.85 -10.55
CA VAL A 279 -5.18 7.44 -11.76
C VAL A 279 -4.46 7.94 -13.00
N SER A 280 -3.94 7.02 -13.83
CA SER A 280 -3.16 7.37 -15.04
C SER A 280 -3.94 8.16 -16.07
N HIS A 281 -3.27 9.07 -16.78
CA HIS A 281 -3.85 9.78 -17.94
C HIS A 281 -4.18 8.83 -19.11
N HIS A 282 -3.56 7.66 -19.13
CA HIS A 282 -3.74 6.64 -20.16
C HIS A 282 -4.87 5.66 -19.84
N HIS A 283 -5.55 5.82 -18.71
CA HIS A 283 -6.67 4.97 -18.36
C HIS A 283 -7.86 5.26 -19.30
N PRO A 284 -8.36 4.26 -20.04
CA PRO A 284 -9.35 4.47 -21.12
C PRO A 284 -10.64 5.13 -20.62
N ASP A 285 -11.09 4.75 -19.42
CA ASP A 285 -12.36 5.23 -18.85
C ASP A 285 -12.22 6.46 -17.92
N ARG A 286 -11.01 7.06 -17.82
CA ARG A 286 -10.75 8.12 -16.83
C ARG A 286 -11.52 9.42 -17.09
N VAL A 287 -11.74 9.78 -18.35
CA VAL A 287 -12.18 11.14 -18.72
C VAL A 287 -13.56 11.47 -18.14
N GLY A 288 -14.43 10.48 -17.93
CA GLY A 288 -15.73 10.69 -17.30
C GLY A 288 -15.75 10.50 -15.77
N CYS A 289 -14.94 9.60 -15.23
CA CYS A 289 -15.07 9.19 -13.81
C CYS A 289 -14.51 10.20 -12.80
N LEU A 290 -13.60 11.09 -13.22
CA LEU A 290 -13.06 12.12 -12.32
C LEU A 290 -13.72 13.50 -12.53
N GLU A 291 -14.55 13.66 -13.56
CA GLU A 291 -15.22 14.92 -13.84
C GLU A 291 -16.27 15.23 -12.78
N GLY A 292 -16.07 16.31 -12.02
CA GLY A 292 -16.97 16.68 -10.92
C GLY A 292 -16.58 16.11 -9.57
N LEU A 293 -15.63 15.16 -9.51
CA LEU A 293 -15.09 14.66 -8.25
C LEU A 293 -14.40 15.79 -7.45
N GLU A 294 -13.89 16.83 -8.11
CA GLU A 294 -13.34 18.01 -7.45
C GLU A 294 -14.36 18.82 -6.63
N ARG A 295 -15.66 18.56 -6.83
CA ARG A 295 -16.76 19.21 -6.08
C ARG A 295 -17.14 18.43 -4.83
N GLU A 296 -16.69 17.19 -4.69
CA GLU A 296 -16.96 16.38 -3.50
C GLU A 296 -16.22 16.94 -2.29
N ALA A 297 -16.93 17.00 -1.16
CA ALA A 297 -16.34 17.52 0.07
C ALA A 297 -15.13 16.68 0.49
N GLU A 298 -14.03 17.38 0.80
CA GLU A 298 -12.76 16.82 1.29
C GLU A 298 -12.01 15.95 0.26
N VAL A 299 -12.43 15.93 -1.00
CA VAL A 299 -11.69 15.26 -2.08
C VAL A 299 -10.86 16.31 -2.83
N HIS A 300 -9.57 16.03 -2.99
CA HIS A 300 -8.64 16.89 -3.70
C HIS A 300 -8.02 16.15 -4.88
N LEU A 301 -7.94 16.83 -6.01
CA LEU A 301 -7.29 16.32 -7.22
C LEU A 301 -5.99 17.08 -7.46
N GLU A 302 -4.88 16.36 -7.55
CA GLU A 302 -3.56 16.92 -7.84
C GLU A 302 -3.06 16.39 -9.20
N PRO A 303 -3.20 17.19 -10.27
CA PRO A 303 -2.69 16.82 -11.60
C PRO A 303 -1.17 16.70 -11.60
N ASN A 304 -0.66 15.61 -12.16
CA ASN A 304 0.76 15.36 -12.35
C ASN A 304 1.03 15.02 -13.83
N ARG A 305 2.27 14.71 -14.19
CA ARG A 305 2.65 14.48 -15.59
C ARG A 305 1.99 13.23 -16.19
N SER A 306 1.90 12.13 -15.44
CA SER A 306 1.39 10.83 -15.92
C SER A 306 0.07 10.40 -15.29
N CYS A 307 -0.35 11.03 -14.19
CA CYS A 307 -1.56 10.68 -13.46
C CYS A 307 -2.23 11.91 -12.83
N VAL A 308 -3.45 11.73 -12.32
CA VAL A 308 -4.00 12.58 -11.25
C VAL A 308 -3.91 11.81 -9.94
N LEU A 309 -3.35 12.45 -8.92
CA LEU A 309 -3.37 11.95 -7.56
C LEU A 309 -4.65 12.45 -6.88
N VAL A 310 -5.54 11.53 -6.55
CA VAL A 310 -6.77 11.77 -5.79
C VAL A 310 -6.43 11.61 -4.31
N ARG A 311 -6.76 12.62 -3.50
CA ARG A 311 -6.65 12.59 -2.04
C ARG A 311 -8.05 12.69 -1.43
N ALA A 312 -8.49 11.64 -0.75
CA ALA A 312 -9.83 11.53 -0.17
C ALA A 312 -9.79 11.79 1.35
N GLY A 313 -9.88 13.05 1.75
CA GLY A 313 -9.75 13.51 3.13
C GLY A 313 -8.34 14.03 3.45
N GLU A 314 -8.21 14.80 4.54
CA GLU A 314 -6.92 15.34 4.98
C GLU A 314 -5.95 14.25 5.50
N ARG A 315 -6.51 13.15 6.01
CA ARG A 315 -5.80 12.00 6.59
C ARG A 315 -6.51 10.71 6.20
N PRO A 316 -5.82 9.55 6.21
CA PRO A 316 -6.45 8.27 5.92
C PRO A 316 -7.53 7.97 6.96
N GLY A 317 -8.75 7.68 6.50
CA GLY A 317 -9.86 7.30 7.36
C GLY A 317 -9.88 5.80 7.57
N LEU A 318 -9.79 5.33 8.82
CA LEU A 318 -9.81 3.90 9.12
C LEU A 318 -11.21 3.29 8.92
N GLY A 319 -12.26 3.96 9.41
CA GLY A 319 -13.60 3.39 9.53
C GLY A 319 -13.64 2.20 10.50
N ASP A 320 -14.61 2.13 11.38
CA ASP A 320 -14.79 0.98 12.28
C ASP A 320 -16.27 0.65 12.31
N VAL A 321 -16.66 -0.44 11.65
CA VAL A 321 -18.07 -0.84 11.57
C VAL A 321 -18.65 -1.16 12.94
N ASN A 322 -17.85 -1.64 13.89
CA ASN A 322 -18.32 -1.92 15.25
C ASN A 322 -18.59 -0.65 16.04
N SER A 323 -17.90 0.44 15.70
CA SER A 323 -18.07 1.77 16.30
C SER A 323 -18.97 2.68 15.46
N MET A 324 -19.60 2.15 14.40
CA MET A 324 -20.40 2.90 13.42
C MET A 324 -19.64 4.10 12.80
N GLN A 325 -18.31 3.98 12.67
CA GLN A 325 -17.46 4.99 12.06
C GLN A 325 -17.29 4.69 10.56
N TRP A 326 -17.56 5.68 9.72
CA TRP A 326 -17.50 5.54 8.27
C TRP A 326 -16.37 6.40 7.67
N PRO A 327 -15.53 5.86 6.75
CA PRO A 327 -14.49 6.65 6.09
C PRO A 327 -15.10 7.43 4.91
N GLU A 328 -15.86 8.47 5.21
CA GLU A 328 -16.77 9.16 4.29
C GLU A 328 -16.11 9.71 3.03
N ALA A 329 -14.99 10.43 3.14
CA ALA A 329 -14.30 10.98 1.98
C ALA A 329 -13.78 9.88 1.04
N MET A 330 -13.24 8.79 1.60
CA MET A 330 -12.79 7.62 0.83
C MET A 330 -13.96 6.91 0.16
N ALA A 331 -15.10 6.77 0.85
CA ALA A 331 -16.31 6.18 0.31
C ALA A 331 -16.87 6.97 -0.88
N ARG A 332 -16.92 8.31 -0.78
CA ARG A 332 -17.32 9.18 -1.89
C ARG A 332 -16.40 9.02 -3.09
N ALA A 333 -15.09 9.12 -2.87
CA ALA A 333 -14.11 8.92 -3.93
C ALA A 333 -14.22 7.52 -4.58
N ALA A 334 -14.46 6.47 -3.78
CA ALA A 334 -14.61 5.11 -4.27
C ALA A 334 -15.87 4.94 -5.12
N ALA A 335 -17.00 5.54 -4.74
CA ALA A 335 -18.23 5.49 -5.53
C ALA A 335 -18.04 6.13 -6.92
N TRP A 336 -17.34 7.28 -6.99
CA TRP A 336 -17.00 7.93 -8.25
C TRP A 336 -16.04 7.10 -9.11
N MET A 337 -15.05 6.47 -8.49
CA MET A 337 -14.06 5.64 -9.17
C MET A 337 -14.52 4.19 -9.41
N ALA A 338 -15.73 3.81 -8.99
CA ALA A 338 -16.26 2.46 -9.15
C ALA A 338 -16.20 1.92 -10.60
N PRO A 339 -16.42 2.74 -11.65
CA PRO A 339 -16.27 2.27 -13.03
C PRO A 339 -14.83 1.92 -13.44
N LEU A 340 -13.83 2.40 -12.70
CA LEU A 340 -12.40 2.12 -12.93
C LEU A 340 -11.96 0.80 -12.27
N LEU A 341 -12.79 0.19 -11.43
CA LEU A 341 -12.46 -1.10 -10.82
C LEU A 341 -12.49 -2.22 -11.87
N PRO A 342 -11.62 -3.23 -11.75
CA PRO A 342 -11.74 -4.44 -12.54
C PRO A 342 -13.06 -5.14 -12.20
N LYS A 343 -13.57 -5.89 -13.18
CA LYS A 343 -14.74 -6.73 -12.97
C LYS A 343 -14.45 -7.88 -12.01
N GLU A 344 -13.23 -8.41 -12.09
CA GLU A 344 -12.75 -9.53 -11.29
C GLU A 344 -11.36 -9.17 -10.75
N PHE A 345 -11.21 -9.28 -9.44
CA PHE A 345 -9.95 -9.13 -8.74
C PHE A 345 -9.27 -10.49 -8.59
N PRO A 346 -7.97 -10.58 -8.91
CA PRO A 346 -7.17 -11.73 -8.52
C PRO A 346 -7.25 -11.87 -7.00
N ALA A 347 -7.57 -13.08 -6.54
CA ALA A 347 -7.76 -13.32 -5.12
C ALA A 347 -6.41 -13.44 -4.40
N PRO A 348 -6.15 -12.64 -3.35
CA PRO A 348 -5.06 -12.91 -2.41
C PRO A 348 -5.24 -14.28 -1.74
N PRO A 349 -4.18 -14.89 -1.21
CA PRO A 349 -4.26 -16.20 -0.56
C PRO A 349 -5.10 -16.16 0.74
N GLY A 350 -5.30 -17.33 1.35
CA GLY A 350 -6.08 -17.47 2.58
C GLY A 350 -7.58 -17.24 2.33
N LEU A 351 -8.28 -16.75 3.37
CA LEU A 351 -9.73 -16.54 3.37
C LEU A 351 -10.24 -15.66 2.21
N PHE A 352 -9.42 -14.76 1.66
CA PHE A 352 -9.82 -14.00 0.47
C PHE A 352 -10.09 -14.89 -0.75
N SER A 353 -9.22 -15.88 -0.98
CA SER A 353 -9.37 -16.87 -2.05
C SER A 353 -10.43 -17.91 -1.74
N GLU A 354 -10.47 -18.42 -0.52
CA GLU A 354 -11.42 -19.47 -0.10
C GLU A 354 -12.88 -19.00 -0.16
N GLU A 355 -13.13 -17.74 0.22
CA GLU A 355 -14.48 -17.14 0.26
C GLU A 355 -14.83 -16.35 -1.02
N GLY A 356 -13.94 -16.36 -2.03
CA GLY A 356 -14.10 -15.57 -3.26
C GLY A 356 -14.38 -14.09 -2.97
N ALA A 357 -13.62 -13.51 -2.04
CA ALA A 357 -14.00 -12.28 -1.35
C ALA A 357 -13.28 -11.03 -1.85
N ALA A 358 -12.32 -11.18 -2.78
CA ALA A 358 -11.50 -10.08 -3.29
C ALA A 358 -12.35 -8.96 -3.94
N ASP A 359 -13.36 -9.32 -4.74
CA ASP A 359 -14.26 -8.34 -5.38
C ASP A 359 -15.08 -7.57 -4.34
N ARG A 360 -15.63 -8.28 -3.36
CA ARG A 360 -16.44 -7.69 -2.29
C ARG A 360 -15.59 -6.75 -1.43
N TRP A 361 -14.36 -7.15 -1.13
CA TRP A 361 -13.39 -6.31 -0.44
C TRP A 361 -13.04 -5.06 -1.24
N ALA A 362 -12.78 -5.17 -2.54
CA ALA A 362 -12.45 -4.01 -3.37
C ALA A 362 -13.60 -2.98 -3.43
N ARG A 363 -14.85 -3.43 -3.30
CA ARG A 363 -16.07 -2.62 -3.32
C ARG A 363 -16.54 -2.17 -1.93
N ARG A 364 -15.84 -2.57 -0.86
CA ARG A 364 -16.23 -2.36 0.56
C ARG A 364 -16.59 -0.92 0.94
N LEU A 365 -16.05 0.06 0.21
CA LEU A 365 -16.23 1.49 0.47
C LEU A 365 -17.53 2.08 -0.14
N PHE A 366 -18.23 1.37 -1.01
CA PHE A 366 -19.49 1.84 -1.61
C PHE A 366 -20.55 0.74 -1.77
N GLU A 367 -20.20 -0.54 -1.65
CA GLU A 367 -21.11 -1.69 -1.56
C GLU A 367 -20.91 -2.41 -0.21
N VAL A 368 -21.19 -1.68 0.88
CA VAL A 368 -20.82 -2.08 2.25
C VAL A 368 -21.41 -3.43 2.67
N ASP A 369 -22.68 -3.67 2.32
CA ASP A 369 -23.39 -4.89 2.68
C ASP A 369 -22.79 -6.15 2.02
N GLY A 370 -22.04 -5.97 0.92
CA GLY A 370 -21.31 -7.07 0.29
C GLY A 370 -20.08 -7.53 1.08
N TRP A 371 -19.55 -6.69 1.98
CA TRP A 371 -18.31 -6.98 2.71
C TRP A 371 -18.49 -7.26 4.20
N ARG A 372 -19.60 -6.78 4.78
CA ARG A 372 -19.85 -6.84 6.22
C ARG A 372 -20.01 -8.24 6.80
#